data_AF-A0A7D6VN18-F1
#
_entry.id   AF-A0A7D6VN18-F1
#
_cell.length_a   1.000
_cell.length_b   1.000
_cell.length_c   1.000
_cell.angle_alpha   90.00
_cell.angle_beta   90.00
_cell.angle_gamma   90.00
#
_symmetry.space_group_name_H-M   'P 1'
#
loop_
_entity.id
_entity.type
_entity.pdbx_description
1 polymer ?
#
loop_
_entity_poly.entity_id
_entity_poly.type
_entity_poly.pdbx_seq_one_letter_code
_entity_poly.pdbx_strand_id
1 'polypeptide(L)' 'MPELSRLEWAHMNLDQVRRQLLDAAAWGKYITPEQLEHAAGKIAEGMRIYREEIGE' A
#
# COMPACT_ATOMS: atom_id res chain seq x y z
N MET A 1 11.38 -18.54 -3.56
CA MET A 1 11.36 -17.09 -3.82
C MET A 1 12.23 -16.45 -2.75
N PRO A 2 13.14 -15.51 -3.08
CA PRO A 2 13.83 -14.78 -2.03
C PRO A 2 12.78 -14.08 -1.15
N GLU A 3 12.94 -14.21 0.16
CA GLU A 3 12.10 -13.51 1.14
C GLU A 3 12.24 -12.00 0.87
N LEU A 4 11.13 -11.31 0.61
CA LEU A 4 11.14 -9.85 0.48
C LEU A 4 11.57 -9.26 1.83
N SER A 5 12.49 -8.30 1.83
CA SER A 5 12.71 -7.50 3.02
C SER A 5 11.42 -6.77 3.41
N ARG A 6 11.30 -6.42 4.70
CA ARG A 6 10.13 -5.68 5.21
C ARG A 6 9.91 -4.37 4.44
N LEU A 7 11.00 -3.67 4.11
CA LEU A 7 10.97 -2.44 3.30
C LEU A 7 10.49 -2.68 1.87
N GLU A 8 10.96 -3.72 1.19
CA GLU A 8 10.51 -4.05 -0.15
C GLU A 8 9.02 -4.45 -0.17
N TRP A 9 8.59 -5.21 0.84
CA TRP A 9 7.18 -5.56 1.02
C TRP A 9 6.31 -4.32 1.25
N ALA A 10 6.76 -3.38 2.10
CA ALA A 10 6.07 -2.13 2.36
C ALA A 10 5.95 -1.28 1.09
N HIS A 11 7.06 -1.14 0.35
CA HIS A 11 7.08 -0.39 -0.91
C HIS A 11 6.11 -0.97 -1.94
N MET A 12 6.13 -2.30 -2.12
CA MET A 12 5.25 -2.98 -3.08
C MET A 12 3.77 -2.77 -2.74
N ASN A 13 3.39 -2.87 -1.47
CA ASN A 13 2.00 -2.65 -1.05
C ASN A 13 1.55 -1.20 -1.24
N LEU A 14 2.39 -0.22 -0.89
CA LEU A 14 2.07 1.19 -1.11
C LEU A 14 1.93 1.50 -2.60
N ASP A 15 2.81 0.96 -3.45
CA ASP A 15 2.73 1.17 -4.90
C ASP A 15 1.45 0.56 -5.49
N GLN A 16 1.07 -0.65 -5.03
CA GLN A 16 -0.17 -1.28 -5.44
C GLN A 16 -1.40 -0.41 -5.10
N VAL A 17 -1.48 0.09 -3.85
CA VAL A 17 -2.59 0.95 -3.42
C VAL A 17 -2.61 2.25 -4.23
N ARG A 18 -1.44 2.88 -4.44
CA ARG A 18 -1.32 4.08 -5.26
C ARG A 18 -1.87 3.87 -6.66
N ARG A 19 -1.49 2.78 -7.34
CA ARG A 19 -1.99 2.46 -8.68
C ARG A 19 -3.50 2.27 -8.69
N GLN A 20 -4.05 1.54 -7.72
CA GLN A 20 -5.50 1.32 -7.63
C GLN A 20 -6.27 2.63 -7.48
N LEU A 21 -5.79 3.54 -6.63
CA LEU A 21 -6.43 4.84 -6.42
C LEU A 21 -6.35 5.73 -7.66
N LEU A 22 -5.18 5.79 -8.32
CA LEU A 22 -5.01 6.55 -9.56
C LEU A 22 -5.87 5.99 -10.69
N ASP A 23 -5.96 4.67 -10.82
CA ASP A 23 -6.82 4.02 -11.80
C ASP A 23 -8.31 4.34 -11.56
N ALA A 24 -8.75 4.35 -10.31
CA ALA A 24 -10.11 4.73 -9.97
C ALA A 24 -10.40 6.21 -10.28
N ALA A 25 -9.46 7.10 -9.94
CA ALA A 25 -9.58 8.52 -10.21
C ALA A 25 -9.57 8.84 -11.72
N ALA A 26 -8.74 8.16 -12.50
CA ALA A 26 -8.58 8.41 -13.94
C ALA A 26 -9.72 7.83 -14.78
N TRP A 27 -10.27 6.69 -14.38
CA TRP A 27 -11.23 5.92 -15.19
C TRP A 27 -12.61 5.78 -14.56
N GLY A 28 -12.85 6.42 -13.41
CA GLY A 28 -14.11 6.32 -12.67
C GLY A 28 -14.41 4.91 -12.16
N LYS A 29 -13.37 4.07 -11.95
CA LYS A 29 -13.58 2.71 -11.42
C LYS A 29 -14.13 2.80 -10.01
N TYR A 30 -15.19 2.05 -9.73
CA TYR A 30 -15.73 1.92 -8.37
C TYR A 30 -14.75 1.15 -7.48
N ILE A 31 -14.45 1.71 -6.31
CA ILE A 31 -13.74 1.00 -5.23
C ILE A 31 -14.76 0.69 -4.15
N THR A 32 -14.90 -0.58 -3.77
CA THR A 32 -15.83 -0.97 -2.71
C THR A 32 -15.33 -0.51 -1.33
N PRO A 33 -16.19 -0.37 -0.32
CA PRO A 33 -15.78 -0.06 1.05
C PRO A 33 -14.71 -1.04 1.58
N GLU A 34 -14.84 -2.34 1.30
CA GLU A 34 -13.88 -3.37 1.75
C GLU A 34 -12.52 -3.22 1.06
N GLN A 35 -12.51 -2.82 -0.21
CA GLN A 35 -11.28 -2.53 -0.94
C GLN A 35 -10.59 -1.27 -0.40
N LEU A 36 -11.36 -0.25 0.00
CA LEU A 36 -10.84 0.94 0.67
C LEU A 36 -10.27 0.61 2.05
N GLU A 37 -10.95 -0.23 2.84
CA GLU A 37 -10.46 -0.68 4.14
C GLU A 37 -9.14 -1.44 3.99
N HIS A 38 -9.05 -2.37 3.04
CA HIS A 38 -7.80 -3.08 2.76
C HIS A 38 -6.68 -2.14 2.31
N ALA A 39 -6.99 -1.14 1.47
CA ALA A 39 -6.04 -0.13 1.04
C ALA A 39 -5.52 0.69 2.23
N ALA A 40 -6.42 1.11 3.14
CA ALA A 40 -6.06 1.82 4.36
C ALA A 40 -5.16 0.98 5.28
N GLY A 41 -5.47 -0.30 5.45
CA GLY A 41 -4.63 -1.23 6.22
C GLY A 41 -3.23 -1.36 5.65
N LYS A 42 -3.10 -1.52 4.33
CA LYS A 42 -1.80 -1.57 3.63
C LYS A 42 -1.01 -0.27 3.79
N ILE A 43 -1.67 0.88 3.74
CA ILE A 43 -1.02 2.18 3.96
C ILE A 43 -0.51 2.29 5.39
N ALA A 44 -1.35 2.00 6.39
CA ALA A 44 -0.98 2.09 7.79
C ALA A 44 0.23 1.19 8.12
N GLU A 45 0.20 -0.05 7.64
CA GLU A 45 1.28 -1.01 7.86
C GLU A 45 2.56 -0.62 7.14
N GLY A 46 2.47 -0.17 5.88
CA GLY A 46 3.63 0.33 5.13
C GLY A 46 4.30 1.50 5.85
N MET A 47 3.50 2.47 6.34
CA MET A 47 4.01 3.61 7.09
C MET A 47 4.63 3.23 8.44
N ARG A 48 4.10 2.20 9.11
CA ARG A 48 4.68 1.64 10.34
C ARG A 48 6.05 1.05 10.06
N ILE A 49 6.17 0.20 9.03
CA ILE A 49 7.44 -0.41 8.63
C ILE A 49 8.47 0.66 8.25
N TYR A 50 8.08 1.65 7.43
CA TYR A 50 9.00 2.73 7.08
C TYR A 50 9.53 3.49 8.30
N ARG A 51 8.69 3.70 9.32
CA ARG A 51 9.11 4.36 10.55
C ARG A 51 10.07 3.50 11.38
N GLU A 52 9.86 2.19 11.42
CA GLU A 52 10.69 1.25 12.16
C GLU A 52 12.05 0.99 11.51
N GLU A 53 12.10 0.99 10.17
CA GLU A 53 13.28 0.58 9.42
C GLU A 53 14.12 1.77 8.93
N ILE A 54 13.53 2.97 8.79
CA ILE A 54 14.22 4.20 8.33
C ILE A 54 14.38 5.22 9.47
N GLY A 55 13.64 5.09 10.57
CA GLY A 55 13.72 6.01 11.70
C GLY A 55 14.91 5.73 12.62
N GLU A 56 15.94 6.59 12.56
CA GLU A 56 16.70 7.05 13.74
C GLU A 56 16.03 8.29 14.34
#